data_AF-A0AAD7SIA2-F1
#
_entry.id   AF-A0AAD7SIA2-F1
#
_cell.length_a   1.000
_cell.length_b   1.000
_cell.length_c   1.000
_cell.angle_alpha   90.00
_cell.angle_beta   90.00
_cell.angle_gamma   90.00
#
_symmetry.space_group_name_H-M   'P 1'
#
loop_
_entity.id
_entity.type
_entity.pdbx_description
1 polymer ?
#
loop_
_entity_poly.entity_id
_entity_poly.type
_entity_poly.pdbx_seq_one_letter_code
_entity_poly.pdbx_strand_id
1 'polypeptide(L)'
;MNQDRPGGQKPMNSYVISDLRYVGWKTASSSSPQAYTHGSIPVHTENIPKQSEIRKWPYLSEVRLPEIEADVGLLIGANCSSAMEPWHVINSRNGGPYAVKTAIGWVVNGPIRKELSEKEKPPHCSVNRITVTEIEKLLIQQYNTDFPERNYDDKEEMSQEDKQFMQSVKKTTTFENGHYSIGLPLKNHKLSMPKNRCMAEQRLASLRRKFRKDPGFYEDYKCFMDNVIEKGYAVRVPDDQLNRADARNRELKKQRTWISALKLYLSRELGIQWDTETDAFTYSIKLPDKPMTRRGILAVVNSIYDPLGLLAPVILPAKLLLKDLCKEQSGWDEDISEKHAEDWKGWTEDVTYLSNFQVNRCLKPADFGRTASAQLHHFSDASEYAYGTASYLLLENKQGKKHCSLVMGKSRVASLKQVTIPRLELTAAVVAVKIDKMLHQELQVPLQPSTFWTDSTTVLRYIDNDTARFKTFVANRINVIREATKPSQWKYVRTTENPADLPSRGLKAKSLAQSRTWIDGPSFLLNNECDWPEQPMQRKESLQNDPEVKNMATVNTIKVKRTKNQRTS
;
A
#
# COMPACT_ATOMS: atom_id res chain seq x y z
N MET A 1 -19.00 -1.32 29.85
CA MET A 1 -18.86 -2.71 30.33
C MET A 1 -18.29 -3.55 29.20
N ASN A 2 -17.06 -4.04 29.31
CA ASN A 2 -16.51 -5.01 28.36
C ASN A 2 -16.63 -6.39 28.99
N GLN A 3 -17.43 -7.28 28.40
CA GLN A 3 -17.37 -8.71 28.72
C GLN A 3 -16.14 -9.31 28.04
N ASP A 4 -15.37 -10.11 28.78
CA ASP A 4 -14.16 -10.75 28.28
C ASP A 4 -14.49 -11.72 27.14
N ARG A 5 -14.08 -11.36 25.91
CA ARG A 5 -14.09 -12.29 24.76
C ARG A 5 -12.79 -13.09 24.77
N PRO A 6 -12.84 -14.44 24.73
CA PRO A 6 -11.64 -15.27 24.57
C PRO A 6 -10.84 -14.84 23.32
N GLY A 7 -9.54 -14.59 23.48
CA GLY A 7 -8.64 -14.17 22.40
C GLY A 7 -8.54 -12.65 22.15
N GLY A 8 -9.24 -11.81 22.89
CA GLY A 8 -9.07 -10.35 22.82
C GLY A 8 -7.70 -9.88 23.36
N GLN A 9 -7.02 -8.99 22.64
CA GLN A 9 -5.82 -8.32 23.16
C GLN A 9 -6.23 -7.28 24.21
N LYS A 10 -5.73 -7.41 25.44
CA LYS A 10 -5.97 -6.47 26.54
C LYS A 10 -4.76 -5.53 26.68
N PRO A 11 -4.90 -4.21 26.46
CA PRO A 11 -3.83 -3.26 26.74
C PRO A 11 -3.60 -3.19 28.26
N MET A 12 -2.34 -3.09 28.66
CA MET A 12 -1.91 -2.99 30.06
C MET A 12 -0.91 -1.84 30.21
N ASN A 13 -1.02 -1.09 31.31
CA ASN A 13 -0.07 -0.01 31.62
C ASN A 13 1.20 -0.62 32.21
N SER A 14 2.36 -0.30 31.63
CA SER A 14 3.66 -0.81 32.07
C SER A 14 4.67 0.31 32.20
N TYR A 15 5.54 0.23 33.20
CA TYR A 15 6.66 1.17 33.35
C TYR A 15 7.90 0.63 32.64
N VAL A 16 8.73 1.53 32.13
CA VAL A 16 9.99 1.22 31.45
C VAL A 16 11.13 1.15 32.46
N ILE A 17 11.92 0.08 32.39
CA ILE A 17 13.18 -0.07 33.12
C ILE A 17 14.30 -0.19 32.06
N SER A 18 15.23 0.77 32.05
CA SER A 18 16.27 0.91 31.02
C SER A 18 17.68 0.53 31.51
N ASP A 19 17.85 0.30 32.81
CA ASP A 19 19.11 0.06 33.50
C ASP A 19 19.30 -1.38 33.99
N LEU A 20 18.32 -2.27 33.70
CA LEU A 20 18.37 -3.68 34.11
C LEU A 20 19.61 -4.38 33.53
N ARG A 21 20.51 -4.83 34.41
CA ARG A 21 21.66 -5.65 34.06
C ARG A 21 21.47 -7.05 34.62
N TYR A 22 21.84 -8.06 33.83
CA TYR A 22 21.97 -9.42 34.31
C TYR A 22 23.44 -9.83 34.32
N VAL A 23 23.79 -10.72 35.25
CA VAL A 23 25.14 -11.28 35.38
C VAL A 23 25.01 -12.80 35.22
N GLY A 24 25.70 -13.35 34.22
CA GLY A 24 25.77 -14.79 34.02
C GLY A 24 26.80 -15.44 34.94
N TRP A 25 26.74 -16.77 35.08
CA TRP A 25 27.64 -17.52 35.99
C TRP A 25 29.14 -17.35 35.68
N LYS A 26 29.50 -16.91 34.45
CA LYS A 26 30.88 -16.67 33.99
C LYS A 26 31.07 -15.45 33.07
N THR A 27 30.09 -14.56 32.96
CA THR A 27 30.13 -13.41 32.02
C THR A 27 30.01 -12.07 32.74
N ALA A 28 30.69 -11.05 32.19
CA ALA A 28 30.55 -9.67 32.65
C ALA A 28 29.10 -9.19 32.51
N SER A 29 28.69 -8.22 33.35
CA SER A 29 27.32 -7.70 33.36
C SER A 29 26.91 -7.21 31.98
N SER A 30 25.85 -7.80 31.42
CA SER A 30 25.30 -7.42 30.13
C SER A 30 24.04 -6.58 30.33
N SER A 31 23.90 -5.51 29.56
CA SER A 31 22.69 -4.69 29.53
C SER A 31 21.54 -5.49 28.94
N SER A 32 20.43 -5.60 29.66
CA SER A 32 19.18 -6.07 29.07
C SER A 32 18.70 -5.08 28.01
N PRO A 33 18.00 -5.52 26.94
CA PRO A 33 17.09 -4.64 26.24
C PRO A 33 16.06 -4.05 27.22
N GLN A 34 15.48 -2.90 26.85
CA GLN A 34 14.44 -2.19 27.59
C GLN A 34 13.38 -3.14 28.15
N ALA A 35 13.29 -3.19 29.49
CA ALA A 35 12.36 -4.05 30.21
C ALA A 35 11.07 -3.29 30.54
N TYR A 36 9.98 -4.03 30.68
CA TYR A 36 8.65 -3.49 30.99
C TYR A 36 8.12 -4.19 32.23
N THR A 37 7.80 -3.42 33.27
CA THR A 37 7.24 -3.95 34.53
C THR A 37 5.73 -3.72 34.62
N HIS A 38 5.04 -4.66 35.26
CA HIS A 38 3.60 -4.69 35.49
C HIS A 38 3.34 -5.25 36.88
N GLY A 39 2.28 -4.80 37.57
CA GLY A 39 1.97 -5.21 38.95
C GLY A 39 1.60 -6.68 39.13
N SER A 40 1.46 -7.43 38.04
CA SER A 40 1.31 -8.89 38.04
C SER A 40 1.88 -9.50 36.75
N ILE A 41 2.54 -10.64 36.87
CA ILE A 41 3.05 -11.44 35.75
C ILE A 41 2.14 -12.66 35.58
N PRO A 42 1.70 -13.02 34.36
CA PRO A 42 0.73 -14.10 34.12
C PRO A 42 1.38 -15.50 34.16
N VAL A 43 2.21 -15.76 35.17
CA VAL A 43 2.92 -17.02 35.39
C VAL A 43 2.81 -17.41 36.86
N HIS A 44 2.36 -18.63 37.14
CA HIS A 44 2.26 -19.19 38.48
C HIS A 44 3.53 -19.99 38.84
N THR A 45 3.91 -20.02 40.12
CA THR A 45 5.09 -20.76 40.63
C THR A 45 5.05 -22.26 40.36
N GLU A 46 3.86 -22.85 40.19
CA GLU A 46 3.67 -24.24 39.74
C GLU A 46 4.26 -24.54 38.34
N ASN A 47 4.60 -23.52 37.55
CA ASN A 47 5.26 -23.67 36.24
C ASN A 47 6.79 -23.76 36.34
N ILE A 48 7.38 -23.54 37.51
CA ILE A 48 8.83 -23.65 37.72
C ILE A 48 9.21 -25.15 37.71
N PRO A 49 10.08 -25.61 36.79
CA PRO A 49 10.43 -27.01 36.69
C PRO A 49 11.30 -27.45 37.88
N LYS A 50 10.91 -28.54 38.55
CA LYS A 50 11.62 -29.07 39.71
C LYS A 50 12.66 -30.11 39.31
N GLN A 51 13.75 -30.19 40.08
CA GLN A 51 14.82 -31.17 39.84
C GLN A 51 14.32 -32.63 39.85
N SER A 52 13.29 -32.93 40.64
CA SER A 52 12.62 -34.25 40.69
C SER A 52 11.92 -34.61 39.38
N GLU A 53 11.34 -33.65 38.66
CA GLU A 53 10.68 -33.85 37.37
C GLU A 53 11.72 -34.14 36.27
N ILE A 54 12.86 -33.43 36.29
CA ILE A 54 13.95 -33.65 35.33
C ILE A 54 14.62 -35.02 35.51
N ARG A 55 14.72 -35.52 36.76
CA ARG A 55 15.28 -36.85 37.06
C ARG A 55 14.51 -38.00 36.40
N LYS A 56 13.24 -37.79 35.99
CA LYS A 56 12.46 -38.77 35.21
C LYS A 56 13.03 -39.02 33.80
N TRP A 57 13.94 -38.17 33.32
CA TRP A 57 14.49 -38.20 31.96
C TRP A 57 16.00 -38.51 32.01
N PRO A 58 16.44 -39.77 31.86
CA PRO A 58 17.84 -40.16 32.10
C PRO A 58 18.87 -39.43 31.22
N TYR A 59 18.47 -39.04 30.01
CA TYR A 59 19.32 -38.28 29.09
C TYR A 59 19.49 -36.80 29.49
N LEU A 60 18.76 -36.31 30.48
CA LEU A 60 18.94 -34.99 31.11
C LEU A 60 19.68 -35.08 32.46
N SER A 61 20.39 -36.19 32.73
CA SER A 61 21.14 -36.41 33.98
C SER A 61 22.21 -35.34 34.28
N GLU A 62 22.69 -34.64 33.25
CA GLU A 62 23.62 -33.51 33.30
C GLU A 62 22.97 -32.21 33.82
N VAL A 63 21.64 -32.09 33.68
CA VAL A 63 20.90 -30.88 34.03
C VAL A 63 20.77 -30.80 35.56
N ARG A 64 21.19 -29.66 36.10
CA ARG A 64 21.03 -29.31 37.50
C ARG A 64 20.21 -28.03 37.59
N LEU A 65 19.03 -28.12 38.18
CA LEU A 65 18.16 -26.97 38.45
C LEU A 65 18.28 -26.60 39.93
N PRO A 66 18.47 -25.31 40.27
CA PRO A 66 18.38 -24.85 41.65
C PRO A 66 16.93 -24.98 42.15
N GLU A 67 16.77 -25.19 43.45
CA GLU A 67 15.48 -25.08 44.11
C GLU A 67 15.23 -23.60 44.42
N ILE A 68 14.12 -23.05 43.92
CA ILE A 68 13.78 -21.63 44.02
C ILE A 68 12.37 -21.53 44.60
N GLU A 69 12.26 -20.99 45.81
CA GLU A 69 10.99 -20.68 46.48
C GLU A 69 10.75 -19.17 46.40
N ALA A 70 10.44 -18.69 45.19
CA ALA A 70 10.17 -17.29 44.90
C ALA A 70 9.19 -17.13 43.72
N ASP A 71 8.46 -16.02 43.71
CA ASP A 71 7.59 -15.65 42.59
C ASP A 71 8.38 -15.28 41.33
N VAL A 72 7.76 -15.46 40.17
CA VAL A 72 8.35 -15.14 38.86
C VAL A 72 8.32 -13.62 38.64
N GLY A 73 9.36 -12.92 39.11
CA GLY A 73 9.48 -11.46 39.00
C GLY A 73 9.96 -10.90 37.65
N LEU A 74 10.48 -11.74 36.74
CA LEU A 74 10.99 -11.32 35.44
C LEU A 74 10.74 -12.38 34.36
N LEU A 75 10.26 -11.97 33.19
CA LEU A 75 10.17 -12.81 31.99
C LEU A 75 11.24 -12.40 30.98
N ILE A 76 12.12 -13.34 30.63
CA ILE A 76 13.15 -13.14 29.60
C ILE A 76 12.64 -13.72 28.28
N GLY A 77 12.40 -12.85 27.30
CA GLY A 77 11.97 -13.23 25.95
C GLY A 77 13.14 -13.46 24.98
N ALA A 78 12.81 -13.97 23.79
CA ALA A 78 13.78 -14.17 22.70
C ALA A 78 14.44 -12.86 22.19
N ASN A 79 13.91 -11.69 22.58
CA ASN A 79 14.54 -10.40 22.33
C ASN A 79 15.80 -10.15 23.18
N CYS A 80 16.03 -10.92 24.25
CA CYS A 80 17.27 -10.91 25.02
C CYS A 80 18.23 -12.00 24.51
N SER A 81 18.69 -11.84 23.27
CA SER A 81 19.50 -12.85 22.56
C SER A 81 20.76 -13.28 23.33
N SER A 82 21.43 -12.34 23.99
CA SER A 82 22.65 -12.59 24.78
C SER A 82 22.41 -13.41 26.06
N ALA A 83 21.18 -13.44 26.59
CA ALA A 83 20.81 -14.31 27.71
C ALA A 83 20.34 -15.71 27.25
N MET A 84 19.83 -15.79 26.02
CA MET A 84 19.27 -17.01 25.41
C MET A 84 20.27 -17.78 24.52
N GLU A 85 21.49 -17.26 24.35
CA GLU A 85 22.51 -17.88 23.49
C GLU A 85 22.86 -19.32 23.96
N PRO A 86 22.76 -20.33 23.08
CA PRO A 86 23.02 -21.72 23.45
C PRO A 86 24.51 -22.02 23.50
N TRP A 87 25.03 -22.29 24.70
CA TRP A 87 26.41 -22.75 24.92
C TRP A 87 26.55 -24.28 24.85
N HIS A 88 25.48 -25.00 25.17
CA HIS A 88 25.40 -26.46 25.06
C HIS A 88 23.93 -26.88 24.94
N VAL A 89 23.64 -27.90 24.12
CA VAL A 89 22.27 -28.37 23.86
C VAL A 89 22.20 -29.88 24.04
N ILE A 90 21.29 -30.33 24.91
CA ILE A 90 20.93 -31.73 25.07
C ILE A 90 19.60 -31.96 24.34
N ASN A 91 19.68 -32.67 23.21
CA ASN A 91 18.53 -32.95 22.35
C ASN A 91 17.46 -33.80 23.05
N SER A 92 16.20 -33.58 22.71
CA SER A 92 15.09 -34.41 23.19
C SER A 92 15.15 -35.83 22.61
N ARG A 93 14.57 -36.79 23.33
CA ARG A 93 14.34 -38.15 22.84
C ARG A 93 12.84 -38.44 22.85
N ASN A 94 12.33 -39.09 21.81
CA ASN A 94 10.92 -39.55 21.71
C ASN A 94 9.85 -38.48 22.02
N GLY A 95 10.09 -37.23 21.62
CA GLY A 95 9.18 -36.11 21.92
C GLY A 95 9.04 -35.80 23.42
N GLY A 96 10.08 -36.08 24.21
CA GLY A 96 10.28 -35.57 25.56
C GLY A 96 10.91 -34.16 25.57
N PRO A 97 11.28 -33.64 26.76
CA PRO A 97 11.91 -32.33 26.89
C PRO A 97 13.34 -32.32 26.34
N TYR A 98 13.84 -31.14 25.98
CA TYR A 98 15.24 -30.86 25.67
C TYR A 98 15.78 -29.78 26.61
N ALA A 99 17.10 -29.69 26.76
CA ALA A 99 17.72 -28.69 27.63
C ALA A 99 18.79 -27.88 26.88
N VAL A 100 18.86 -26.59 27.17
CA VAL A 100 19.84 -25.65 26.63
C VAL A 100 20.56 -24.98 27.80
N LYS A 101 21.89 -25.01 27.79
CA LYS A 101 22.70 -24.23 28.72
C LYS A 101 22.98 -22.87 28.08
N THR A 102 22.67 -21.79 28.78
CA THR A 102 22.96 -20.41 28.37
C THR A 102 23.84 -19.72 29.40
N ALA A 103 24.17 -18.44 29.19
CA ALA A 103 24.95 -17.63 30.12
C ALA A 103 24.35 -17.54 31.55
N ILE A 104 23.01 -17.66 31.67
CA ILE A 104 22.28 -17.50 32.94
C ILE A 104 21.85 -18.83 33.58
N GLY A 105 22.07 -19.98 32.94
CA GLY A 105 21.77 -21.29 33.54
C GLY A 105 21.28 -22.34 32.55
N TRP A 106 20.58 -23.36 33.07
CA TRP A 106 19.90 -24.38 32.26
C TRP A 106 18.45 -23.98 31.99
N VAL A 107 18.05 -23.97 30.72
CA VAL A 107 16.68 -23.77 30.25
C VAL A 107 16.15 -25.12 29.75
N VAL A 108 15.07 -25.63 30.37
CA VAL A 108 14.41 -26.86 29.93
C VAL A 108 13.17 -26.50 29.13
N ASN A 109 12.99 -27.15 27.99
CA ASN A 109 11.95 -26.87 27.01
C ASN A 109 11.21 -28.15 26.62
N GLY A 110 9.91 -28.06 26.31
CA GLY A 110 9.07 -29.20 25.94
C GLY A 110 8.38 -29.88 27.13
N PRO A 111 7.73 -31.04 26.90
CA PRO A 111 6.79 -31.62 27.87
C PRO A 111 7.51 -32.34 29.03
N ILE A 112 7.71 -31.63 30.14
CA ILE A 112 8.30 -32.18 31.38
C ILE A 112 7.30 -33.09 32.12
N ARG A 113 6.01 -32.73 32.10
CA ARG A 113 4.90 -33.45 32.76
C ARG A 113 4.15 -34.35 31.76
N LYS A 114 4.71 -35.53 31.46
CA LYS A 114 4.00 -36.64 30.82
C LYS A 114 3.68 -37.69 31.86
N GLU A 115 2.48 -37.61 32.42
CA GLU A 115 1.71 -38.63 33.17
C GLU A 115 0.62 -37.89 33.95
N LEU A 116 -0.56 -37.74 33.34
CA LEU A 116 -1.78 -37.53 34.13
C LEU A 116 -2.41 -38.90 34.30
N SER A 117 -2.56 -39.35 35.55
CA SER A 117 -3.60 -40.33 35.84
C SER A 117 -4.96 -39.66 35.63
N GLU A 118 -5.99 -40.41 35.26
CA GLU A 118 -7.34 -39.89 35.01
C GLU A 118 -8.03 -39.23 36.23
N LYS A 119 -7.32 -39.13 37.37
CA LYS A 119 -7.80 -38.55 38.63
C LYS A 119 -7.19 -37.19 38.96
N GLU A 120 -6.22 -36.69 38.19
CA GLU A 120 -5.63 -35.36 38.42
C GLU A 120 -6.22 -34.29 37.49
N LYS A 121 -6.43 -33.08 38.01
CA LYS A 121 -6.89 -31.94 37.21
C LYS A 121 -5.87 -31.66 36.09
N PRO A 122 -6.32 -31.32 34.86
CA PRO A 122 -5.40 -30.95 33.79
C PRO A 122 -4.56 -29.73 34.21
N PRO A 123 -3.25 -29.71 33.92
CA PRO A 123 -2.37 -28.62 34.30
C PRO A 123 -2.83 -27.32 33.63
N HIS A 124 -2.73 -26.20 34.37
CA HIS A 124 -3.15 -24.89 33.89
C HIS A 124 -2.22 -24.37 32.77
N CYS A 125 -2.52 -24.75 31.53
CA CYS A 125 -1.77 -24.33 30.36
C CYS A 125 -2.14 -22.89 29.94
N SER A 126 -1.30 -21.92 30.25
CA SER A 126 -1.42 -20.54 29.76
C SER A 126 -0.51 -20.28 28.55
N VAL A 127 -1.02 -19.56 27.55
CA VAL A 127 -0.23 -19.09 26.40
C VAL A 127 -0.28 -17.57 26.36
N ASN A 128 0.78 -16.93 26.83
CA ASN A 128 0.87 -15.47 26.95
C ASN A 128 1.64 -14.87 25.75
N ARG A 129 0.93 -14.23 24.82
CA ARG A 129 1.55 -13.47 23.71
C ARG A 129 1.66 -11.98 24.05
N ILE A 130 2.74 -11.58 24.70
CA ILE A 130 3.03 -10.17 24.98
C ILE A 130 3.54 -9.51 23.70
N THR A 131 2.90 -8.41 23.26
CA THR A 131 3.38 -7.57 22.15
C THR A 131 3.56 -6.16 22.68
N VAL A 132 4.80 -5.69 22.74
CA VAL A 132 5.12 -4.31 23.14
C VAL A 132 5.03 -3.43 21.91
N THR A 133 4.19 -2.38 21.97
CA THR A 133 4.21 -1.29 20.97
C THR A 133 3.93 0.03 21.67
N GLU A 134 4.71 1.07 21.36
CA GLU A 134 4.41 2.43 21.79
C GLU A 134 3.17 2.96 21.04
N ILE A 135 2.30 3.67 21.75
CA ILE A 135 1.07 4.25 21.17
C ILE A 135 1.43 5.27 20.09
N GLU A 136 2.53 6.00 20.25
CA GLU A 136 3.05 6.90 19.22
C GLU A 136 3.47 6.14 17.95
N LYS A 137 4.16 5.01 18.07
CA LYS A 137 4.49 4.15 16.94
C LYS A 137 3.21 3.59 16.28
N LEU A 138 2.18 3.27 17.05
CA LEU A 138 0.87 2.86 16.51
C LEU A 138 0.11 4.01 15.83
N LEU A 139 0.18 5.24 16.34
CA LEU A 139 -0.47 6.41 15.74
C LEU A 139 0.25 6.85 14.46
N ILE A 140 1.58 6.92 14.49
CA ILE A 140 2.42 7.13 13.31
C ILE A 140 2.17 6.01 12.29
N GLN A 141 2.06 4.75 12.74
CA GLN A 141 1.64 3.66 11.87
C GLN A 141 0.23 3.88 11.33
N GLN A 142 -0.77 4.30 12.12
CA GLN A 142 -2.13 4.57 11.63
C GLN A 142 -2.12 5.61 10.50
N TYR A 143 -1.48 6.77 10.73
CA TYR A 143 -1.30 7.80 9.71
C TYR A 143 -0.55 7.29 8.45
N ASN A 144 0.43 6.40 8.63
CA ASN A 144 1.22 5.80 7.54
C ASN A 144 0.60 4.50 6.94
N THR A 145 -0.44 3.93 7.52
CA THR A 145 -1.01 2.60 7.17
C THR A 145 -2.43 2.72 6.64
N ASP A 146 -3.10 3.87 6.84
CA ASP A 146 -4.33 4.24 6.14
C ASP A 146 -4.22 3.98 4.61
N PHE A 147 -3.01 4.01 4.04
CA PHE A 147 -2.59 3.09 2.97
C PHE A 147 -1.13 2.67 3.20
N PRO A 148 -0.73 1.41 2.94
CA PRO A 148 0.65 0.97 3.09
C PRO A 148 1.53 1.47 1.94
N GLU A 149 1.79 2.78 1.89
CA GLU A 149 2.98 3.31 1.23
C GLU A 149 4.17 2.99 2.13
N ARG A 150 4.68 1.77 1.98
CA ARG A 150 5.73 1.28 2.87
C ARG A 150 6.97 2.16 2.70
N ASN A 151 7.77 2.26 3.76
CA ASN A 151 9.21 2.62 3.68
C ASN A 151 10.05 1.62 2.84
N TYR A 152 9.41 0.83 1.98
CA TYR A 152 9.97 -0.18 1.08
C TYR A 152 9.51 0.02 -0.39
N ASP A 153 8.71 1.06 -0.67
CA ASP A 153 8.26 1.40 -2.04
C ASP A 153 9.25 2.28 -2.81
N ASP A 154 10.45 2.50 -2.27
CA ASP A 154 11.65 2.94 -3.01
C ASP A 154 12.39 1.75 -3.66
N LYS A 155 11.71 0.63 -3.89
CA LYS A 155 12.17 -0.38 -4.85
C LYS A 155 12.12 0.23 -6.26
N GLU A 156 13.14 -0.06 -7.06
CA GLU A 156 13.16 0.31 -8.46
C GLU A 156 12.02 -0.41 -9.20
N GLU A 157 10.97 0.34 -9.55
CA GLU A 157 9.96 -0.17 -10.47
C GLU A 157 10.45 -0.09 -11.91
N MET A 158 10.06 -1.10 -12.69
CA MET A 158 10.16 -1.10 -14.15
C MET A 158 9.45 0.13 -14.74
N SER A 159 10.09 0.81 -15.70
CA SER A 159 9.46 1.89 -16.45
C SER A 159 8.28 1.38 -17.29
N GLN A 160 7.50 2.28 -17.90
CA GLN A 160 6.46 1.82 -18.84
C GLN A 160 7.02 1.06 -20.05
N GLU A 161 8.22 1.42 -20.54
CA GLU A 161 8.90 0.65 -21.60
C GLU A 161 9.29 -0.75 -21.11
N ASP A 162 9.82 -0.87 -19.89
CA ASP A 162 10.20 -2.16 -19.28
C ASP A 162 8.97 -3.03 -18.99
N LYS A 163 7.87 -2.44 -18.51
CA LYS A 163 6.59 -3.13 -18.28
C LYS A 163 6.00 -3.63 -19.60
N GLN A 164 6.06 -2.85 -20.68
CA GLN A 164 5.64 -3.28 -22.02
C GLN A 164 6.55 -4.40 -22.57
N PHE A 165 7.87 -4.28 -22.41
CA PHE A 165 8.84 -5.32 -22.78
C PHE A 165 8.56 -6.64 -22.05
N MET A 166 8.41 -6.60 -20.73
CA MET A 166 8.16 -7.79 -19.91
C MET A 166 6.78 -8.40 -20.16
N GLN A 167 5.76 -7.61 -20.49
CA GLN A 167 4.48 -8.13 -20.98
C GLN A 167 4.62 -8.79 -22.35
N SER A 168 5.37 -8.19 -23.28
CA SER A 168 5.64 -8.76 -24.60
C SER A 168 6.35 -10.11 -24.50
N VAL A 169 7.42 -10.18 -23.70
CA VAL A 169 8.15 -11.43 -23.42
C VAL A 169 7.21 -12.45 -22.80
N LYS A 170 6.57 -12.18 -21.66
CA LYS A 170 5.65 -13.13 -21.00
C LYS A 170 4.51 -13.64 -21.90
N LYS A 171 4.01 -12.80 -22.82
CA LYS A 171 2.93 -13.16 -23.75
C LYS A 171 3.41 -14.01 -24.93
N THR A 172 4.69 -13.95 -25.26
CA THR A 172 5.26 -14.58 -26.46
C THR A 172 6.28 -15.67 -26.17
N THR A 173 6.65 -15.90 -24.90
CA THR A 173 7.44 -17.06 -24.50
C THR A 173 6.64 -18.35 -24.69
N THR A 174 7.03 -19.16 -25.67
CA THR A 174 6.60 -20.55 -25.79
C THR A 174 7.78 -21.48 -25.49
N PHE A 175 7.49 -22.73 -25.11
CA PHE A 175 8.52 -23.76 -24.93
C PHE A 175 8.30 -24.85 -25.98
N GLU A 176 9.19 -24.91 -26.95
CA GLU A 176 9.07 -25.74 -28.15
C GLU A 176 10.39 -26.49 -28.37
N ASN A 177 10.31 -27.80 -28.58
CA ASN A 177 11.46 -28.68 -28.86
C ASN A 177 12.65 -28.53 -27.88
N GLY A 178 12.38 -28.31 -26.58
CA GLY A 178 13.39 -28.17 -25.55
C GLY A 178 13.96 -26.75 -25.38
N HIS A 179 13.49 -25.78 -26.16
CA HIS A 179 13.97 -24.40 -26.13
C HIS A 179 12.84 -23.41 -25.81
N TYR A 180 13.18 -22.33 -25.10
CA TYR A 180 12.30 -21.17 -24.94
C TYR A 180 12.41 -20.28 -26.17
N SER A 181 11.32 -20.17 -26.93
CA SER A 181 11.16 -19.22 -28.02
C SER A 181 10.49 -17.96 -27.49
N ILE A 182 10.97 -16.77 -27.86
CA ILE A 182 10.33 -15.49 -27.51
C ILE A 182 9.97 -14.70 -28.77
N GLY A 183 8.86 -13.98 -28.73
CA GLY A 183 8.47 -13.08 -29.81
C GLY A 183 9.42 -11.89 -29.92
N LEU A 184 9.65 -11.43 -31.15
CA LEU A 184 10.54 -10.30 -31.42
C LEU A 184 10.08 -9.03 -30.67
N PRO A 185 10.95 -8.39 -29.86
CA PRO A 185 10.59 -7.24 -29.03
C PRO A 185 10.54 -5.94 -29.85
N LEU A 186 9.58 -5.85 -30.77
CA LEU A 186 9.36 -4.68 -31.61
C LEU A 186 8.62 -3.57 -30.84
N LYS A 187 9.20 -2.36 -30.78
CA LYS A 187 8.57 -1.17 -30.16
C LYS A 187 7.21 -0.78 -30.78
N ASN A 188 6.94 -1.18 -32.03
CA ASN A 188 5.68 -0.91 -32.72
C ASN A 188 5.18 -2.16 -33.46
N HIS A 189 4.05 -2.72 -33.03
CA HIS A 189 3.45 -3.91 -33.63
C HIS A 189 2.78 -3.67 -35.00
N LYS A 190 2.66 -2.41 -35.46
CA LYS A 190 2.10 -2.02 -36.78
C LYS A 190 3.17 -1.79 -37.86
N LEU A 191 4.42 -2.20 -37.64
CA LEU A 191 5.47 -2.13 -38.65
C LEU A 191 5.21 -3.13 -39.78
N SER A 192 4.72 -2.64 -40.93
CA SER A 192 4.79 -3.37 -42.20
C SER A 192 6.22 -3.34 -42.70
N MET A 193 6.80 -4.50 -42.98
CA MET A 193 8.20 -4.61 -43.41
C MET A 193 8.31 -4.23 -44.90
N PRO A 194 9.17 -3.27 -45.28
CA PRO A 194 9.29 -2.84 -46.67
C PRO A 194 9.78 -3.99 -47.57
N LYS A 195 9.22 -4.07 -48.79
CA LYS A 195 9.48 -5.13 -49.78
C LYS A 195 10.95 -5.13 -50.25
N ASN A 196 11.80 -5.83 -49.52
CA ASN A 196 13.26 -5.79 -49.65
C ASN A 196 13.85 -6.64 -50.81
N ARG A 197 12.99 -7.25 -51.64
CA ARG A 197 13.37 -8.19 -52.70
C ARG A 197 14.49 -7.68 -53.63
N CYS A 198 14.37 -6.44 -54.11
CA CYS A 198 15.39 -5.84 -54.99
C CYS A 198 16.79 -5.77 -54.32
N MET A 199 16.85 -5.40 -53.02
CA MET A 199 18.11 -5.40 -52.28
C MET A 199 18.67 -6.82 -52.05
N ALA A 200 17.80 -7.81 -51.83
CA ALA A 200 18.20 -9.20 -51.70
C ALA A 200 18.77 -9.75 -53.03
N GLU A 201 18.13 -9.45 -54.16
CA GLU A 201 18.58 -9.84 -55.50
C GLU A 201 19.95 -9.19 -55.86
N GLN A 202 20.14 -7.90 -55.56
CA GLN A 202 21.44 -7.22 -55.75
C GLN A 202 22.56 -7.80 -54.86
N ARG A 203 22.24 -8.15 -53.61
CA ARG A 203 23.19 -8.80 -52.69
C ARG A 203 23.55 -10.21 -53.19
N LEU A 204 22.58 -11.00 -53.66
CA LEU A 204 22.81 -12.31 -54.25
C LEU A 204 23.68 -12.24 -55.52
N ALA A 205 23.44 -11.27 -56.40
CA ALA A 205 24.29 -11.04 -57.58
C ALA A 205 25.73 -10.68 -57.21
N SER A 206 25.92 -9.92 -56.13
CA SER A 206 27.24 -9.55 -55.62
C SER A 206 27.94 -10.74 -54.94
N LEU A 207 27.19 -11.55 -54.21
CA LEU A 207 27.68 -12.79 -53.59
C LEU A 207 28.11 -13.83 -54.64
N ARG A 208 27.32 -14.02 -55.71
CA ARG A 208 27.68 -14.86 -56.87
C ARG A 208 28.98 -14.41 -57.54
N ARG A 209 29.23 -13.10 -57.65
CA ARG A 209 30.52 -12.56 -58.14
C ARG A 209 31.67 -12.87 -57.18
N LYS A 210 31.44 -12.84 -55.86
CA LYS A 210 32.45 -13.21 -54.86
C LYS A 210 32.82 -14.70 -54.94
N PHE A 211 31.84 -15.61 -55.03
CA PHE A 211 32.10 -17.05 -55.17
C PHE A 211 32.93 -17.42 -56.41
N ARG A 212 32.72 -16.71 -57.54
CA ARG A 212 33.55 -16.92 -58.74
C ARG A 212 34.99 -16.40 -58.61
N LYS A 213 35.23 -15.44 -57.71
CA LYS A 213 36.54 -14.84 -57.47
C LYS A 213 37.33 -15.56 -56.37
N ASP A 214 36.64 -16.20 -55.44
CA ASP A 214 37.20 -16.88 -54.28
C ASP A 214 36.50 -18.24 -54.09
N PRO A 215 37.06 -19.34 -54.65
CA PRO A 215 36.50 -20.68 -54.54
C PRO A 215 36.52 -21.25 -53.11
N GLY A 216 37.46 -20.82 -52.26
CA GLY A 216 37.52 -21.24 -50.86
C GLY A 216 36.33 -20.70 -50.07
N PHE A 217 36.09 -19.39 -50.19
CA PHE A 217 34.91 -18.75 -49.60
C PHE A 217 33.59 -19.30 -50.14
N TYR A 218 33.55 -19.89 -51.34
CA TYR A 218 32.36 -20.56 -51.86
C TYR A 218 32.05 -21.86 -51.12
N GLU A 219 33.02 -22.77 -50.97
CA GLU A 219 32.76 -24.04 -50.27
C GLU A 219 32.54 -23.83 -48.76
N ASP A 220 33.23 -22.88 -48.12
CA ASP A 220 32.93 -22.50 -46.73
C ASP A 220 31.47 -22.01 -46.57
N TYR A 221 31.00 -21.15 -47.48
CA TYR A 221 29.65 -20.61 -47.43
C TYR A 221 28.60 -21.68 -47.76
N LYS A 222 28.88 -22.56 -48.72
CA LYS A 222 28.02 -23.69 -49.07
C LYS A 222 27.90 -24.67 -47.90
N CYS A 223 29.03 -25.10 -47.32
CA CYS A 223 29.04 -25.98 -46.15
C CYS A 223 28.28 -25.36 -44.96
N PHE A 224 28.39 -24.04 -44.74
CA PHE A 224 27.59 -23.32 -43.75
C PHE A 224 26.08 -23.36 -44.07
N MET A 225 25.70 -23.06 -45.32
CA MET A 225 24.27 -23.05 -45.72
C MET A 225 23.65 -24.44 -45.69
N ASP A 226 24.37 -25.47 -46.11
CA ASP A 226 23.93 -26.86 -46.05
C ASP A 226 23.70 -27.27 -44.58
N ASN A 227 24.62 -26.92 -43.67
CA ASN A 227 24.48 -27.15 -42.22
C ASN A 227 23.27 -26.41 -41.60
N VAL A 228 22.98 -25.19 -42.08
CA VAL A 228 21.83 -24.38 -41.66
C VAL A 228 20.50 -24.97 -42.13
N ILE A 229 20.47 -25.58 -43.32
CA ILE A 229 19.29 -26.26 -43.87
C ILE A 229 19.09 -27.63 -43.20
N GLU A 230 20.16 -28.42 -43.04
CA GLU A 230 20.14 -29.74 -42.43
C GLU A 230 19.69 -29.69 -40.95
N LYS A 231 20.09 -28.64 -40.21
CA LYS A 231 19.60 -28.37 -38.84
C LYS A 231 18.20 -27.76 -38.78
N GLY A 232 17.54 -27.55 -39.92
CA GLY A 232 16.19 -26.98 -40.01
C GLY A 232 16.08 -25.49 -39.66
N TYR A 233 17.19 -24.76 -39.52
CA TYR A 233 17.17 -23.32 -39.26
C TYR A 233 16.75 -22.49 -40.49
N ALA A 234 16.86 -23.07 -41.69
CA ALA A 234 16.24 -22.55 -42.90
C ALA A 234 15.55 -23.68 -43.68
N VAL A 235 14.35 -23.41 -44.18
CA VAL A 235 13.57 -24.34 -45.01
C VAL A 235 13.26 -23.65 -46.33
N ARG A 236 13.25 -24.40 -47.44
CA ARG A 236 12.83 -23.87 -48.75
C ARG A 236 11.37 -23.40 -48.66
N VAL A 237 11.13 -22.13 -48.95
CA VAL A 237 9.78 -21.54 -48.95
C VAL A 237 8.90 -22.30 -49.96
N PRO A 238 7.71 -22.81 -49.55
CA PRO A 238 6.76 -23.43 -50.46
C PRO A 238 6.30 -22.49 -51.57
N ASP A 239 6.11 -23.03 -52.77
CA ASP A 239 5.85 -22.22 -53.97
C ASP A 239 4.50 -21.44 -53.90
N ASP A 240 3.53 -21.90 -53.08
CA ASP A 240 2.25 -21.23 -52.82
C ASP A 240 2.38 -19.99 -51.90
N GLN A 241 3.48 -19.86 -51.15
CA GLN A 241 3.65 -18.80 -50.14
C GLN A 241 4.53 -17.64 -50.61
N LEU A 242 5.06 -17.71 -51.83
CA LEU A 242 5.97 -16.72 -52.42
C LEU A 242 5.37 -15.30 -52.56
N ASN A 243 4.05 -15.13 -52.39
CA ASN A 243 3.32 -13.87 -52.65
C ASN A 243 2.37 -13.42 -51.51
N ARG A 244 2.54 -13.86 -50.25
CA ARG A 244 1.67 -13.39 -49.14
C ARG A 244 2.02 -11.97 -48.69
N ALA A 245 0.99 -11.16 -48.41
CA ALA A 245 1.12 -9.71 -48.17
C ALA A 245 1.13 -9.27 -46.70
N ASP A 246 0.43 -9.98 -45.80
CA ASP A 246 0.53 -9.85 -44.34
C ASP A 246 -0.26 -10.99 -43.66
N ALA A 247 0.12 -11.39 -42.44
CA ALA A 247 -0.56 -12.47 -41.71
C ALA A 247 -0.60 -12.24 -40.19
N ARG A 248 -1.79 -11.99 -39.63
CA ARG A 248 -2.07 -12.19 -38.19
C ARG A 248 -3.57 -12.24 -37.85
N ASN A 249 -3.96 -13.30 -37.13
CA ASN A 249 -5.21 -13.52 -36.39
C ASN A 249 -4.96 -14.78 -35.49
N ARG A 250 -5.63 -15.03 -34.36
CA ARG A 250 -6.80 -14.41 -33.72
C ARG A 250 -6.76 -14.60 -32.19
N GLU A 251 -7.74 -14.01 -31.51
CA GLU A 251 -7.97 -13.95 -30.05
C GLU A 251 -9.15 -14.86 -29.63
N LEU A 252 -9.23 -15.29 -28.36
CA LEU A 252 -10.43 -15.93 -27.76
C LEU A 252 -10.70 -15.48 -26.30
N LYS A 253 -11.99 -15.43 -25.91
CA LYS A 253 -12.56 -14.82 -24.69
C LYS A 253 -13.42 -15.80 -23.85
N LYS A 254 -13.66 -15.49 -22.56
CA LYS A 254 -14.94 -15.56 -21.75
C LYS A 254 -14.60 -15.31 -20.25
N GLN A 255 -15.25 -14.43 -19.46
CA GLN A 255 -16.65 -14.36 -18.93
C GLN A 255 -17.00 -15.52 -17.95
N ARG A 256 -17.72 -15.38 -16.81
CA ARG A 256 -18.73 -14.37 -16.37
C ARG A 256 -19.05 -14.40 -14.85
N THR A 257 -19.93 -13.47 -14.42
CA THR A 257 -20.41 -13.04 -13.07
C THR A 257 -21.36 -14.04 -12.33
N TRP A 258 -21.99 -13.83 -11.14
CA TRP A 258 -22.63 -12.63 -10.52
C TRP A 258 -22.98 -12.71 -8.99
N ILE A 259 -23.68 -11.67 -8.50
CA ILE A 259 -24.37 -11.35 -7.21
C ILE A 259 -25.35 -12.42 -6.61
N SER A 260 -26.03 -12.35 -5.43
CA SER A 260 -26.32 -11.30 -4.38
C SER A 260 -27.12 -11.85 -3.14
N ALA A 261 -27.03 -11.27 -1.91
CA ALA A 261 -28.16 -11.15 -0.94
C ALA A 261 -27.91 -10.23 0.31
N LEU A 262 -28.99 -9.68 0.92
CA LEU A 262 -29.04 -8.57 1.90
C LEU A 262 -29.97 -8.89 3.11
N LYS A 263 -30.06 -8.02 4.16
CA LYS A 263 -31.15 -7.75 5.17
C LYS A 263 -30.60 -7.52 6.60
N LEU A 264 -31.14 -6.69 7.53
CA LEU A 264 -32.28 -5.72 7.56
C LEU A 264 -32.13 -4.71 8.77
N TYR A 265 -32.28 -3.40 8.50
CA TYR A 265 -32.82 -2.27 9.31
C TYR A 265 -32.24 -1.89 10.69
N LEU A 266 -31.98 -0.58 10.83
CA LEU A 266 -31.77 0.22 12.07
C LEU A 266 -30.93 -0.43 13.16
N SER A 267 -29.94 -1.21 12.72
CA SER A 267 -28.79 -1.57 13.52
C SER A 267 -27.76 -0.44 13.51
N ARG A 268 -26.74 -0.52 14.37
CA ARG A 268 -25.42 0.05 14.02
C ARG A 268 -24.86 -0.79 12.89
N GLU A 269 -25.29 -0.51 11.67
CA GLU A 269 -24.91 -1.28 10.50
C GLU A 269 -23.46 -0.92 10.17
N LEU A 270 -22.55 -1.82 10.58
CA LEU A 270 -21.09 -1.63 10.65
C LEU A 270 -20.58 -0.49 11.57
N GLY A 271 -21.43 0.43 12.01
CA GLY A 271 -21.11 1.45 13.02
C GLY A 271 -21.66 2.86 12.75
N ILE A 272 -22.19 3.12 11.55
CA ILE A 272 -22.93 4.36 11.24
C ILE A 272 -24.36 4.23 11.79
N GLN A 273 -24.98 5.35 12.19
CA GLN A 273 -26.41 5.40 12.49
C GLN A 273 -27.19 5.66 11.19
N TRP A 274 -28.08 4.74 10.83
CA TRP A 274 -29.00 4.86 9.70
C TRP A 274 -30.41 5.06 10.24
N ASP A 275 -31.11 6.08 9.78
CA ASP A 275 -32.56 6.24 9.97
C ASP A 275 -33.29 5.58 8.79
N THR A 276 -34.10 4.55 9.09
CA THR A 276 -34.85 3.79 8.09
C THR A 276 -36.16 4.46 7.66
N GLU A 277 -36.66 5.45 8.40
CA GLU A 277 -37.88 6.19 8.03
C GLU A 277 -37.56 7.22 6.93
N THR A 278 -36.45 7.94 7.07
CA THR A 278 -35.97 8.94 6.08
C THR A 278 -35.02 8.36 5.03
N ASP A 279 -34.58 7.11 5.19
CA ASP A 279 -33.52 6.44 4.43
C ASP A 279 -32.18 7.22 4.38
N ALA A 280 -31.81 7.84 5.50
CA ALA A 280 -30.63 8.68 5.63
C ALA A 280 -29.66 8.21 6.72
N PHE A 281 -28.36 8.36 6.48
CA PHE A 281 -27.34 8.31 7.52
C PHE A 281 -27.42 9.58 8.37
N THR A 282 -27.39 9.41 9.70
CA THR A 282 -27.47 10.46 10.71
C THR A 282 -26.32 10.32 11.72
N TYR A 283 -26.01 11.37 12.49
CA TYR A 283 -24.83 11.40 13.35
C TYR A 283 -25.11 11.91 14.78
N SER A 284 -25.64 11.04 15.64
CA SER A 284 -25.72 11.33 17.09
C SER A 284 -24.37 11.06 17.78
N ILE A 285 -23.45 12.03 17.69
CA ILE A 285 -22.11 11.92 18.28
C ILE A 285 -22.16 12.22 19.78
N LYS A 286 -22.27 11.16 20.58
CA LYS A 286 -22.00 11.19 22.02
C LYS A 286 -20.51 10.94 22.23
N LEU A 287 -19.72 12.01 22.33
CA LEU A 287 -18.29 11.92 22.62
C LEU A 287 -18.08 11.21 23.97
N PRO A 288 -17.14 10.26 24.09
CA PRO A 288 -16.84 9.65 25.37
C PRO A 288 -16.11 10.65 26.26
N ASP A 289 -16.54 10.76 27.52
CA ASP A 289 -15.83 11.55 28.52
C ASP A 289 -14.41 10.99 28.73
N LYS A 290 -13.42 11.86 28.59
CA LYS A 290 -11.98 11.54 28.60
C LYS A 290 -11.17 12.72 29.14
N PRO A 291 -10.11 12.45 29.92
CA PRO A 291 -9.13 13.46 30.31
C PRO A 291 -8.58 14.23 29.10
N MET A 292 -8.22 15.49 29.30
CA MET A 292 -7.73 16.38 28.24
C MET A 292 -6.24 16.16 27.96
N THR A 293 -5.89 14.90 27.72
CA THR A 293 -4.54 14.39 27.46
C THR A 293 -4.44 13.88 26.03
N ARG A 294 -3.21 13.69 25.51
CA ARG A 294 -2.98 13.15 24.16
C ARG A 294 -3.69 11.80 23.95
N ARG A 295 -3.70 10.92 24.97
CA ARG A 295 -4.42 9.63 24.95
C ARG A 295 -5.94 9.82 24.96
N GLY A 296 -6.45 10.76 25.74
CA GLY A 296 -7.89 11.07 25.80
C GLY A 296 -8.43 11.54 24.46
N ILE A 297 -7.78 12.54 23.86
CA ILE A 297 -8.11 13.04 22.51
C ILE A 297 -8.05 11.92 21.47
N LEU A 298 -6.99 11.09 21.49
CA LEU A 298 -6.87 9.96 20.57
C LEU A 298 -8.02 8.96 20.69
N ALA A 299 -8.49 8.69 21.92
CA ALA A 299 -9.63 7.82 22.17
C ALA A 299 -10.96 8.43 21.69
N VAL A 300 -11.14 9.75 21.82
CA VAL A 300 -12.33 10.45 21.31
C VAL A 300 -12.34 10.44 19.77
N VAL A 301 -11.23 10.82 19.12
CA VAL A 301 -11.15 10.88 17.65
C VAL A 301 -11.38 9.50 17.01
N ASN A 302 -10.79 8.43 17.57
CA ASN A 302 -11.02 7.06 17.08
C ASN A 302 -12.38 6.47 17.48
N SER A 303 -13.18 7.14 18.32
CA SER A 303 -14.55 6.71 18.61
C SER A 303 -15.55 7.12 17.51
N ILE A 304 -15.18 8.07 16.65
CA ILE A 304 -16.01 8.50 15.52
C ILE A 304 -15.80 7.54 14.35
N TYR A 305 -16.84 6.78 14.02
CA TYR A 305 -16.82 5.79 12.95
C TYR A 305 -17.34 6.39 11.64
N ASP A 306 -16.43 6.68 10.71
CA ASP A 306 -16.73 7.27 9.39
C ASP A 306 -16.00 6.51 8.26
N PRO A 307 -16.48 5.32 7.86
CA PRO A 307 -15.83 4.48 6.84
C PRO A 307 -15.98 5.02 5.42
N LEU A 308 -16.98 5.88 5.18
CA LEU A 308 -17.22 6.53 3.89
C LEU A 308 -16.56 7.92 3.79
N GLY A 309 -15.97 8.43 4.87
CA GLY A 309 -15.37 9.75 4.91
C GLY A 309 -16.36 10.89 4.74
N LEU A 310 -17.63 10.70 5.08
CA LEU A 310 -18.68 11.72 4.98
C LEU A 310 -18.44 12.88 5.96
N LEU A 311 -17.78 12.59 7.08
CA LEU A 311 -17.34 13.56 8.09
C LEU A 311 -15.84 13.90 7.97
N ALA A 312 -15.13 13.40 6.94
CA ALA A 312 -13.68 13.55 6.83
C ALA A 312 -13.17 15.01 6.96
N PRO A 313 -13.83 16.04 6.41
CA PRO A 313 -13.48 17.44 6.65
C PRO A 313 -13.59 17.87 8.13
N VAL A 314 -14.56 17.35 8.88
CA VAL A 314 -14.82 17.70 10.28
C VAL A 314 -13.90 16.96 11.24
N ILE A 315 -13.54 15.72 10.92
CA ILE A 315 -12.61 14.91 11.73
C ILE A 315 -11.15 15.39 11.56
N LEU A 316 -10.80 16.00 10.41
CA LEU A 316 -9.43 16.43 10.12
C LEU A 316 -8.83 17.39 11.17
N PRO A 317 -9.47 18.50 11.59
CA PRO A 317 -8.94 19.39 12.62
C PRO A 317 -8.47 18.67 13.89
N ALA A 318 -9.24 17.70 14.40
CA ALA A 318 -8.85 16.92 15.57
C ALA A 318 -7.68 15.95 15.29
N LYS A 319 -7.55 15.42 14.07
CA LYS A 319 -6.37 14.66 13.65
C LYS A 319 -5.12 15.55 13.51
N LEU A 320 -5.28 16.80 13.09
CA LEU A 320 -4.19 17.79 13.04
C LEU A 320 -3.75 18.18 14.45
N LEU A 321 -4.68 18.43 15.37
CA LEU A 321 -4.38 18.66 16.78
C LEU A 321 -3.58 17.49 17.38
N LEU A 322 -3.97 16.24 17.11
CA LEU A 322 -3.20 15.07 17.52
C LEU A 322 -1.79 15.03 16.91
N LYS A 323 -1.61 15.46 15.66
CA LYS A 323 -0.29 15.57 15.02
C LYS A 323 0.59 16.59 15.73
N ASP A 324 0.03 17.73 16.09
CA ASP A 324 0.77 18.82 16.73
C ASP A 324 1.10 18.51 18.19
N LEU A 325 0.17 17.88 18.92
CA LEU A 325 0.44 17.32 20.24
C LEU A 325 1.57 16.28 20.22
N CYS A 326 1.77 15.52 19.13
CA CYS A 326 2.90 14.59 19.00
C CYS A 326 4.26 15.29 18.76
N LYS A 327 4.28 16.60 18.52
CA LYS A 327 5.52 17.41 18.45
C LYS A 327 5.93 17.94 19.83
N GLU A 328 5.00 18.03 20.78
CA GLU A 328 5.27 18.41 22.17
C GLU A 328 5.96 17.27 22.92
N GLN A 329 6.87 17.61 23.85
CA GLN A 329 7.61 16.62 24.65
C GLN A 329 6.79 15.98 25.78
N SER A 330 5.53 16.41 25.97
CA SER A 330 4.64 15.94 27.02
C SER A 330 4.30 14.44 26.88
N GLY A 331 4.02 13.81 28.02
CA GLY A 331 3.56 12.43 28.13
C GLY A 331 2.17 12.19 27.54
N TRP A 332 1.84 10.92 27.33
CA TRP A 332 0.55 10.51 26.75
C TRP A 332 -0.66 10.76 27.66
N ASP A 333 -0.41 10.81 28.96
CA ASP A 333 -1.40 10.95 30.03
C ASP A 333 -1.21 12.24 30.85
N GLU A 334 -0.38 13.15 30.34
CA GLU A 334 -0.22 14.51 30.86
C GLU A 334 -1.24 15.44 30.20
N ASP A 335 -1.66 16.48 30.93
CA ASP A 335 -2.53 17.53 30.40
C ASP A 335 -1.83 18.30 29.27
N ILE A 336 -2.60 18.61 28.23
CA ILE A 336 -2.11 19.39 27.09
C ILE A 336 -1.98 20.88 27.43
N SER A 337 -1.16 21.60 26.64
CA SER A 337 -1.01 23.05 26.79
C SER A 337 -2.35 23.80 26.59
N GLU A 338 -2.51 24.92 27.29
CA GLU A 338 -3.76 25.70 27.36
C GLU A 338 -4.34 26.04 25.97
N LYS A 339 -3.48 26.43 25.02
CA LYS A 339 -3.84 26.65 23.62
C LYS A 339 -4.50 25.41 22.98
N HIS A 340 -3.88 24.24 23.12
CA HIS A 340 -4.44 22.99 22.55
C HIS A 340 -5.71 22.55 23.28
N ALA A 341 -5.88 22.92 24.55
CA ALA A 341 -7.12 22.73 25.28
C ALA A 341 -8.27 23.63 24.77
N GLU A 342 -7.99 24.88 24.38
CA GLU A 342 -8.96 25.75 23.71
C GLU A 342 -9.35 25.21 22.32
N ASP A 343 -8.37 24.85 21.50
CA ASP A 343 -8.59 24.25 20.17
C ASP A 343 -9.43 22.96 20.29
N TRP A 344 -9.14 22.10 21.28
CA TRP A 344 -9.91 20.89 21.55
C TRP A 344 -11.35 21.18 21.97
N LYS A 345 -11.56 22.06 22.95
CA LYS A 345 -12.90 22.44 23.43
C LYS A 345 -13.75 22.98 22.28
N GLY A 346 -13.22 23.93 21.50
CA GLY A 346 -13.91 24.51 20.36
C GLY A 346 -14.31 23.47 19.31
N TRP A 347 -13.48 22.45 19.06
CA TRP A 347 -13.85 21.34 18.19
C TRP A 347 -14.90 20.41 18.82
N THR A 348 -14.81 20.08 20.11
CA THR A 348 -15.80 19.23 20.79
C THR A 348 -17.17 19.87 20.92
N GLU A 349 -17.24 21.20 21.01
CA GLU A 349 -18.49 21.96 20.95
C GLU A 349 -19.07 21.97 19.53
N ASP A 350 -18.24 22.29 18.53
CA ASP A 350 -18.66 22.37 17.13
C ASP A 350 -19.15 21.01 16.60
N VAL A 351 -18.49 19.89 16.92
CA VAL A 351 -18.87 18.56 16.42
C VAL A 351 -20.28 18.12 16.85
N THR A 352 -20.86 18.72 17.88
CA THR A 352 -22.27 18.47 18.30
C THR A 352 -23.31 18.89 17.26
N TYR A 353 -22.98 19.87 16.39
CA TYR A 353 -23.87 20.30 15.30
C TYR A 353 -24.11 19.21 14.25
N LEU A 354 -23.31 18.14 14.22
CA LEU A 354 -23.54 16.98 13.35
C LEU A 354 -24.82 16.19 13.71
N SER A 355 -25.43 16.44 14.87
CA SER A 355 -26.78 15.91 15.18
C SER A 355 -27.84 16.37 14.16
N ASN A 356 -27.63 17.51 13.50
CA ASN A 356 -28.50 18.06 12.47
C ASN A 356 -28.05 17.68 11.04
N PHE A 357 -26.97 16.93 10.89
CA PHE A 357 -26.41 16.55 9.60
C PHE A 357 -26.92 15.17 9.16
N GLN A 358 -27.45 15.10 7.95
CA GLN A 358 -28.01 13.88 7.37
C GLN A 358 -27.63 13.73 5.89
N VAL A 359 -27.35 12.49 5.49
CA VAL A 359 -26.93 12.13 4.12
C VAL A 359 -27.78 10.97 3.64
N ASN A 360 -28.49 11.12 2.53
CA ASN A 360 -29.32 10.05 1.96
C ASN A 360 -28.46 8.80 1.70
N ARG A 361 -28.90 7.63 2.19
CA ARG A 361 -28.20 6.36 1.97
C ARG A 361 -28.24 5.96 0.49
N CYS A 362 -29.33 6.27 -0.19
CA CYS A 362 -29.47 6.05 -1.63
C CYS A 362 -28.88 7.22 -2.44
N LEU A 363 -27.79 6.97 -3.17
CA LEU A 363 -27.14 7.91 -4.12
C LEU A 363 -28.00 8.32 -5.33
N LYS A 364 -29.23 7.80 -5.41
CA LYS A 364 -30.18 8.06 -6.49
C LYS A 364 -31.52 8.51 -5.89
N PRO A 365 -32.02 9.71 -6.21
CA PRO A 365 -33.32 10.18 -5.75
C PRO A 365 -34.46 9.26 -6.23
N ALA A 366 -35.52 9.13 -5.42
CA ALA A 366 -36.69 8.30 -5.74
C ALA A 366 -37.27 8.64 -7.13
N ASP A 367 -37.56 9.92 -7.37
CA ASP A 367 -38.14 10.44 -8.61
C ASP A 367 -37.10 10.74 -9.71
N PHE A 368 -35.95 10.05 -9.69
CA PHE A 368 -34.93 10.22 -10.73
C PHE A 368 -35.25 9.44 -12.03
N GLY A 369 -36.18 8.48 -11.97
CA GLY A 369 -36.54 7.65 -13.12
C GLY A 369 -35.43 6.65 -13.51
N ARG A 370 -35.34 6.28 -14.80
CA ARG A 370 -34.35 5.31 -15.29
C ARG A 370 -33.03 6.00 -15.65
N THR A 371 -31.96 5.62 -14.95
CA THR A 371 -30.57 6.01 -15.24
C THR A 371 -30.20 5.62 -16.67
N ALA A 372 -29.59 6.54 -17.40
CA ALA A 372 -29.04 6.38 -18.74
C ALA A 372 -27.51 6.22 -18.67
N SER A 373 -26.84 7.04 -17.86
CA SER A 373 -25.39 6.97 -17.60
C SER A 373 -25.08 7.17 -16.11
N ALA A 374 -23.90 6.68 -15.71
CA ALA A 374 -23.31 6.87 -14.40
C ALA A 374 -21.80 7.06 -14.58
N GLN A 375 -21.20 8.07 -13.96
CA GLN A 375 -19.78 8.40 -14.07
C GLN A 375 -19.23 8.80 -12.70
N LEU A 376 -18.04 8.33 -12.34
CA LEU A 376 -17.35 8.77 -11.13
C LEU A 376 -16.48 10.00 -11.41
N HIS A 377 -16.50 10.94 -10.47
CA HIS A 377 -15.71 12.16 -10.48
C HIS A 377 -14.89 12.24 -9.20
N HIS A 378 -13.57 12.11 -9.33
CA HIS A 378 -12.65 12.12 -8.20
C HIS A 378 -11.88 13.43 -8.16
N PHE A 379 -12.06 14.19 -7.09
CA PHE A 379 -11.29 15.39 -6.79
C PHE A 379 -10.18 15.04 -5.83
N SER A 380 -9.00 15.63 -6.03
CA SER A 380 -7.83 15.48 -5.15
C SER A 380 -7.15 16.82 -4.90
N ASP A 381 -6.78 17.07 -3.65
CA ASP A 381 -6.07 18.28 -3.20
C ASP A 381 -5.12 17.99 -2.04
N ALA A 382 -4.13 18.86 -1.82
CA ALA A 382 -3.22 18.82 -0.70
C ALA A 382 -2.84 20.21 -0.17
N SER A 383 -2.92 20.35 1.15
CA SER A 383 -2.29 21.42 1.92
C SER A 383 -0.93 20.97 2.50
N GLU A 384 -0.22 21.89 3.16
CA GLU A 384 0.98 21.59 3.95
C GLU A 384 0.72 20.58 5.09
N TYR A 385 -0.49 20.61 5.65
CA TYR A 385 -0.85 19.89 6.87
C TYR A 385 -1.49 18.54 6.59
N ALA A 386 -2.25 18.44 5.50
CA ALA A 386 -3.08 17.31 5.14
C ALA A 386 -3.42 17.26 3.65
N TYR A 387 -3.82 16.09 3.17
CA TYR A 387 -4.23 15.87 1.80
C TYR A 387 -5.47 14.98 1.73
N GLY A 388 -6.30 15.20 0.72
CA GLY A 388 -7.66 14.66 0.71
C GLY A 388 -8.22 14.44 -0.68
N THR A 389 -9.33 13.73 -0.71
CA THR A 389 -10.06 13.40 -1.93
C THR A 389 -11.57 13.39 -1.69
N ALA A 390 -12.33 13.78 -2.70
CA ALA A 390 -13.79 13.73 -2.70
C ALA A 390 -14.25 13.00 -3.98
N SER A 391 -14.98 11.90 -3.83
CA SER A 391 -15.42 11.06 -4.95
C SER A 391 -16.93 11.11 -5.08
N TYR A 392 -17.42 11.63 -6.21
CA TYR A 392 -18.83 11.83 -6.51
C TYR A 392 -19.31 10.87 -7.61
N LEU A 393 -20.58 10.49 -7.55
CA LEU A 393 -21.29 9.79 -8.62
C LEU A 393 -22.19 10.79 -9.34
N LEU A 394 -21.88 11.06 -10.60
CA LEU A 394 -22.75 11.80 -11.51
C LEU A 394 -23.65 10.80 -12.24
N LEU A 395 -24.95 10.93 -12.03
CA LEU A 395 -26.00 10.17 -12.70
C LEU A 395 -26.70 11.08 -13.71
N GLU A 396 -27.04 10.53 -14.88
CA GLU A 396 -27.98 11.16 -15.82
C GLU A 396 -29.13 10.19 -16.11
N ASN A 397 -30.37 10.70 -16.16
CA ASN A 397 -31.54 9.90 -16.51
C ASN A 397 -31.87 9.99 -18.01
N LYS A 398 -32.81 9.16 -18.48
CA LYS A 398 -33.28 9.18 -19.89
C LYS A 398 -33.96 10.47 -20.36
N GLN A 399 -34.17 11.45 -19.49
CA GLN A 399 -34.75 12.76 -19.77
C GLN A 399 -33.69 13.89 -19.72
N GLY A 400 -32.40 13.56 -19.57
CA GLY A 400 -31.31 14.53 -19.43
C GLY A 400 -31.18 15.17 -18.04
N LYS A 401 -31.99 14.75 -17.05
CA LYS A 401 -31.85 15.23 -15.67
C LYS A 401 -30.58 14.63 -15.06
N LYS A 402 -29.65 15.49 -14.66
CA LYS A 402 -28.43 15.13 -13.93
C LYS A 402 -28.64 15.18 -12.42
N HIS A 403 -27.89 14.35 -11.69
CA HIS A 403 -27.81 14.37 -10.24
C HIS A 403 -26.41 13.95 -9.80
N CYS A 404 -25.84 14.68 -8.84
CA CYS A 404 -24.53 14.42 -8.28
C CYS A 404 -24.68 14.12 -6.78
N SER A 405 -23.92 13.15 -6.28
CA SER A 405 -23.89 12.77 -4.86
C SER A 405 -22.50 12.27 -4.47
N LEU A 406 -22.03 12.66 -3.29
CA LEU A 406 -20.79 12.16 -2.68
C LEU A 406 -20.93 10.66 -2.37
N VAL A 407 -19.98 9.88 -2.87
CA VAL A 407 -19.87 8.43 -2.59
C VAL A 407 -18.88 8.17 -1.47
N MET A 408 -17.73 8.85 -1.52
CA MET A 408 -16.66 8.67 -0.53
C MET A 408 -15.79 9.93 -0.44
N GLY A 409 -15.62 10.44 0.78
CA GLY A 409 -14.55 11.36 1.13
C GLY A 409 -13.34 10.61 1.68
N LYS A 410 -12.17 11.23 1.65
CA LYS A 410 -11.02 10.76 2.43
C LYS A 410 -10.10 11.92 2.78
N SER A 411 -9.64 11.96 4.02
CA SER A 411 -8.73 12.98 4.55
C SER A 411 -7.57 12.31 5.29
N ARG A 412 -6.35 12.84 5.11
CA ARG A 412 -5.12 12.33 5.71
C ARG A 412 -4.24 13.46 6.20
N VAL A 413 -3.68 13.25 7.38
CA VAL A 413 -2.62 14.11 7.91
C VAL A 413 -1.33 13.86 7.11
N ALA A 414 -0.68 14.92 6.65
CA ALA A 414 0.64 14.84 6.02
C ALA A 414 1.69 14.35 7.03
N SER A 415 2.80 13.75 6.57
CA SER A 415 3.82 13.21 7.49
C SER A 415 4.38 14.28 8.46
N LEU A 416 5.01 13.82 9.54
CA LEU A 416 5.87 14.67 10.38
C LEU A 416 7.19 15.02 9.67
N LYS A 417 7.64 14.17 8.73
CA LYS A 417 8.76 14.50 7.84
C LYS A 417 8.29 15.53 6.81
N GLN A 418 9.12 16.56 6.57
CA GLN A 418 8.81 17.58 5.58
C GLN A 418 8.74 16.97 4.17
N VAL A 419 7.61 17.17 3.50
CA VAL A 419 7.34 16.76 2.11
C VAL A 419 6.88 18.00 1.35
N THR A 420 7.32 18.15 0.11
CA THR A 420 6.96 19.31 -0.72
C THR A 420 5.48 19.23 -1.15
N ILE A 421 4.83 20.39 -1.31
CA ILE A 421 3.41 20.45 -1.71
C ILE A 421 3.14 19.65 -3.00
N PRO A 422 3.93 19.74 -4.09
CA PRO A 422 3.72 18.93 -5.30
C PRO A 422 3.75 17.41 -5.07
N ARG A 423 4.51 16.95 -4.07
CA ARG A 423 4.52 15.52 -3.69
C ARG A 423 3.27 15.13 -2.90
N LEU A 424 2.74 16.01 -2.06
CA LEU A 424 1.47 15.78 -1.36
C LEU A 424 0.28 15.81 -2.33
N GLU A 425 0.24 16.77 -3.27
CA GLU A 425 -0.76 16.85 -4.35
C GLU A 425 -0.74 15.56 -5.21
N LEU A 426 0.45 15.10 -5.62
CA LEU A 426 0.60 13.85 -6.36
C LEU A 426 0.19 12.62 -5.54
N THR A 427 0.36 12.67 -4.21
CA THR A 427 -0.12 11.61 -3.30
C THR A 427 -1.64 11.63 -3.17
N ALA A 428 -2.27 12.80 -3.14
CA ALA A 428 -3.72 12.94 -3.18
C ALA A 428 -4.30 12.37 -4.49
N ALA A 429 -3.65 12.63 -5.63
CA ALA A 429 -4.00 12.03 -6.92
C ALA A 429 -3.91 10.49 -6.90
N VAL A 430 -2.88 9.92 -6.25
CA VAL A 430 -2.80 8.46 -6.05
C VAL A 430 -3.90 7.92 -5.12
N VAL A 431 -4.31 8.67 -4.09
CA VAL A 431 -5.46 8.30 -3.24
C VAL A 431 -6.74 8.25 -4.07
N ALA A 432 -6.97 9.23 -4.96
CA ALA A 432 -8.14 9.27 -5.84
C ALA A 432 -8.21 8.05 -6.76
N VAL A 433 -7.09 7.65 -7.37
CA VAL A 433 -6.99 6.44 -8.20
C VAL A 433 -7.22 5.15 -7.41
N LYS A 434 -6.72 5.06 -6.17
CA LYS A 434 -6.97 3.91 -5.28
C LYS A 434 -8.46 3.80 -4.90
N ILE A 435 -9.15 4.93 -4.71
CA ILE A 435 -10.59 4.97 -4.44
C ILE A 435 -11.40 4.62 -5.69
N ASP A 436 -11.06 5.17 -6.86
CA ASP A 436 -11.69 4.83 -8.15
C ASP A 436 -11.69 3.31 -8.41
N LYS A 437 -10.52 2.67 -8.23
CA LYS A 437 -10.39 1.22 -8.41
C LYS A 437 -11.28 0.42 -7.45
N MET A 438 -11.41 0.87 -6.21
CA MET A 438 -12.29 0.24 -5.21
C MET A 438 -13.76 0.47 -5.55
N LEU A 439 -14.16 1.71 -5.86
CA LEU A 439 -15.54 2.02 -6.21
C LEU A 439 -16.00 1.30 -7.50
N HIS A 440 -15.12 1.11 -8.48
CA HIS A 440 -15.41 0.27 -9.66
C HIS A 440 -15.60 -1.22 -9.34
N GLN A 441 -15.06 -1.72 -8.23
CA GLN A 441 -15.23 -3.11 -7.79
C GLN A 441 -16.52 -3.27 -6.99
N GLU A 442 -16.85 -2.30 -6.13
CA GLU A 442 -17.99 -2.38 -5.21
C GLU A 442 -19.30 -1.82 -5.79
N LEU A 443 -19.26 -0.81 -6.66
CA LEU A 443 -20.47 -0.22 -7.25
C LEU A 443 -21.04 -1.11 -8.35
N GLN A 444 -22.18 -1.74 -8.07
CA GLN A 444 -22.88 -2.64 -9.00
C GLN A 444 -23.71 -1.89 -10.06
N VAL A 445 -23.21 -0.74 -10.56
CA VAL A 445 -23.83 0.04 -11.64
C VAL A 445 -22.90 0.08 -12.87
N PRO A 446 -23.43 0.10 -14.11
CA PRO A 446 -22.59 0.28 -15.29
C PRO A 446 -21.97 1.68 -15.32
N LEU A 447 -20.68 1.78 -14.95
CA LEU A 447 -19.92 3.02 -14.94
C LEU A 447 -19.31 3.34 -16.32
N GLN A 448 -19.39 4.61 -16.69
CA GLN A 448 -18.56 5.22 -17.74
C GLN A 448 -17.15 5.52 -17.19
N PRO A 449 -16.13 5.75 -18.06
CA PRO A 449 -14.78 6.08 -17.60
C PRO A 449 -14.77 7.30 -16.66
N SER A 450 -14.17 7.13 -15.48
CA SER A 450 -14.08 8.19 -14.46
C SER A 450 -13.30 9.40 -14.94
N THR A 451 -13.65 10.58 -14.40
CA THR A 451 -12.89 11.82 -14.55
C THR A 451 -12.19 12.16 -13.23
N PHE A 452 -10.92 12.54 -13.30
CA PHE A 452 -10.09 12.95 -12.17
C PHE A 452 -9.83 14.45 -12.24
N TRP A 453 -9.85 15.12 -11.10
CA TRP A 453 -9.80 16.58 -10.99
C TRP A 453 -8.76 17.01 -9.96
N THR A 454 -7.91 17.95 -10.34
CA THR A 454 -6.99 18.65 -9.45
C THR A 454 -6.73 20.06 -9.95
N ASP A 455 -6.51 20.99 -9.03
CA ASP A 455 -6.02 22.34 -9.29
C ASP A 455 -4.48 22.41 -9.37
N SER A 456 -3.77 21.32 -9.06
CA SER A 456 -2.32 21.23 -9.28
C SER A 456 -2.01 21.03 -10.77
N THR A 457 -1.64 22.12 -11.43
CA THR A 457 -1.07 22.07 -12.79
C THR A 457 0.23 21.27 -12.83
N THR A 458 1.00 21.22 -11.73
CA THR A 458 2.21 20.40 -11.60
C THR A 458 1.89 18.91 -11.69
N VAL A 459 0.87 18.44 -10.96
CA VAL A 459 0.40 17.05 -11.04
C VAL A 459 -0.10 16.71 -12.44
N LEU A 460 -0.86 17.60 -13.09
CA LEU A 460 -1.30 17.39 -14.48
C LEU A 460 -0.11 17.26 -15.44
N ARG A 461 0.89 18.15 -15.34
CA ARG A 461 2.12 18.08 -16.15
C ARG A 461 2.90 16.79 -15.90
N TYR A 462 2.99 16.31 -14.66
CA TYR A 462 3.60 15.02 -14.33
C TYR A 462 2.84 13.84 -14.96
N ILE A 463 1.50 13.87 -14.93
CA ILE A 463 0.63 12.83 -15.50
C ILE A 463 0.61 12.86 -17.04
N ASP A 464 0.80 14.02 -17.67
CA ASP A 464 0.88 14.17 -19.14
C ASP A 464 2.29 13.92 -19.72
N ASN A 465 3.37 14.03 -18.92
CA ASN A 465 4.76 13.93 -19.42
C ASN A 465 5.31 12.50 -19.56
N ASP A 466 5.49 12.04 -20.80
CA ASP A 466 5.97 10.71 -21.18
C ASP A 466 7.49 10.62 -21.44
N THR A 467 8.24 11.72 -21.30
CA THR A 467 9.66 11.83 -21.71
C THR A 467 10.63 12.11 -20.57
N ALA A 468 10.17 12.74 -19.48
CA ALA A 468 11.01 13.17 -18.37
C ALA A 468 11.32 12.01 -17.42
N ARG A 469 12.60 11.90 -17.01
CA ARG A 469 13.05 10.91 -16.04
C ARG A 469 12.91 11.44 -14.61
N PHE A 470 11.78 11.22 -13.97
CA PHE A 470 11.52 11.68 -12.61
C PHE A 470 12.39 11.00 -11.53
N LYS A 471 12.52 11.65 -10.37
CA LYS A 471 12.99 11.08 -9.10
C LYS A 471 12.04 9.99 -8.62
N THR A 472 12.57 9.02 -7.87
CA THR A 472 11.89 7.74 -7.56
C THR A 472 10.50 7.92 -6.94
N PHE A 473 10.35 8.86 -6.00
CA PHE A 473 9.04 9.20 -5.41
C PHE A 473 8.00 9.53 -6.49
N VAL A 474 8.28 10.54 -7.32
CA VAL A 474 7.36 11.03 -8.35
C VAL A 474 7.15 9.97 -9.44
N ALA A 475 8.20 9.29 -9.88
CA ALA A 475 8.12 8.21 -10.87
C ALA A 475 7.18 7.08 -10.43
N ASN A 476 7.31 6.61 -9.18
CA ASN A 476 6.50 5.50 -8.67
C ASN A 476 5.02 5.91 -8.50
N ARG A 477 4.73 7.17 -8.09
CA ARG A 477 3.34 7.66 -8.00
C ARG A 477 2.71 7.88 -9.39
N ILE A 478 3.45 8.42 -10.37
CA ILE A 478 2.99 8.52 -11.77
C ILE A 478 2.72 7.13 -12.36
N ASN A 479 3.57 6.14 -12.09
CA ASN A 479 3.34 4.75 -12.51
C ASN A 479 1.98 4.23 -12.01
N VAL A 480 1.70 4.35 -10.71
CA VAL A 480 0.42 3.92 -10.11
C VAL A 480 -0.77 4.62 -10.77
N ILE A 481 -0.67 5.93 -11.05
CA ILE A 481 -1.73 6.68 -11.73
C ILE A 481 -1.95 6.18 -13.16
N ARG A 482 -0.87 6.02 -13.94
CA ARG A 482 -0.95 5.65 -15.36
C ARG A 482 -1.22 4.17 -15.63
N GLU A 483 -1.01 3.30 -14.66
CA GLU A 483 -1.44 1.89 -14.75
C GLU A 483 -2.95 1.73 -14.65
N ALA A 484 -3.63 2.62 -13.91
CA ALA A 484 -5.07 2.58 -13.70
C ALA A 484 -5.84 3.57 -14.58
N THR A 485 -5.23 4.68 -15.01
CA THR A 485 -5.91 5.78 -15.70
C THR A 485 -5.16 6.25 -16.95
N LYS A 486 -5.86 6.90 -17.86
CA LYS A 486 -5.26 7.61 -19.00
C LYS A 486 -5.07 9.09 -18.66
N PRO A 487 -4.02 9.77 -19.15
CA PRO A 487 -3.83 11.21 -18.92
C PRO A 487 -5.04 12.07 -19.37
N SER A 488 -5.74 11.65 -20.43
CA SER A 488 -6.97 12.28 -20.91
C SER A 488 -8.16 12.26 -19.95
N GLN A 489 -8.10 11.47 -18.86
CA GLN A 489 -9.10 11.46 -17.79
C GLN A 489 -8.84 12.53 -16.72
N TRP A 490 -7.66 13.17 -16.74
CA TRP A 490 -7.25 14.17 -15.75
C TRP A 490 -7.56 15.59 -16.23
N LYS A 491 -8.54 16.22 -15.59
CA LYS A 491 -8.99 17.59 -15.86
C LYS A 491 -8.51 18.54 -14.76
N TYR A 492 -8.29 19.80 -15.12
CA TYR A 492 -8.07 20.90 -14.19
C TYR A 492 -9.41 21.38 -13.61
N VAL A 493 -9.41 21.75 -12.34
CA VAL A 493 -10.49 22.48 -11.65
C VAL A 493 -9.87 23.71 -10.97
N ARG A 494 -10.62 24.80 -10.77
CA ARG A 494 -10.14 25.93 -9.96
C ARG A 494 -10.18 25.57 -8.47
N THR A 495 -9.23 26.03 -7.67
CA THR A 495 -9.20 25.79 -6.20
C THR A 495 -10.53 26.14 -5.52
N THR A 496 -11.16 27.26 -5.90
CA THR A 496 -12.47 27.70 -5.37
C THR A 496 -13.65 26.78 -5.71
N GLU A 497 -13.47 25.85 -6.65
CA GLU A 497 -14.45 24.86 -7.10
C GLU A 497 -13.99 23.43 -6.79
N ASN A 498 -12.84 23.26 -6.13
CA ASN A 498 -12.28 21.95 -5.78
C ASN A 498 -12.83 21.50 -4.41
N PRO A 499 -13.79 20.57 -4.33
CA PRO A 499 -14.34 20.11 -3.06
C PRO A 499 -13.33 19.32 -2.23
N ALA A 500 -12.20 18.88 -2.81
CA ALA A 500 -11.13 18.20 -2.08
C ALA A 500 -10.33 19.14 -1.14
N ASP A 501 -10.49 20.47 -1.27
CA ASP A 501 -9.97 21.44 -0.30
C ASP A 501 -10.55 21.22 1.11
N LEU A 502 -11.83 20.83 1.19
CA LEU A 502 -12.51 20.54 2.47
C LEU A 502 -11.85 19.38 3.25
N PRO A 503 -11.56 18.20 2.67
CA PRO A 503 -10.79 17.15 3.34
C PRO A 503 -9.26 17.36 3.33
N SER A 504 -8.71 18.43 2.73
CA SER A 504 -7.28 18.76 2.81
C SER A 504 -6.95 19.85 3.86
N ARG A 505 -7.92 20.72 4.19
CA ARG A 505 -7.80 21.81 5.19
C ARG A 505 -8.67 21.64 6.42
N GLY A 506 -9.83 21.00 6.25
CA GLY A 506 -10.82 20.79 7.29
C GLY A 506 -12.00 21.78 7.22
N LEU A 507 -13.10 21.44 7.89
CA LEU A 507 -14.35 22.21 7.89
C LEU A 507 -15.01 22.14 9.27
N LYS A 508 -15.65 23.23 9.71
CA LYS A 508 -16.47 23.22 10.92
C LYS A 508 -17.74 22.38 10.71
N ALA A 509 -18.09 21.56 11.69
CA ALA A 509 -19.30 20.77 11.72
C ALA A 509 -20.56 21.63 11.52
N LYS A 510 -20.62 22.81 12.14
CA LYS A 510 -21.70 23.77 11.91
C LYS A 510 -21.82 24.19 10.44
N SER A 511 -20.70 24.45 9.78
CA SER A 511 -20.67 24.80 8.34
C SER A 511 -21.06 23.63 7.46
N LEU A 512 -20.66 22.40 7.81
CA LEU A 512 -21.07 21.17 7.11
C LEU A 512 -22.58 20.91 7.26
N ALA A 513 -23.15 21.12 8.45
CA ALA A 513 -24.58 20.97 8.69
C ALA A 513 -25.43 22.03 7.96
N GLN A 514 -24.85 23.21 7.69
CA GLN A 514 -25.53 24.32 7.01
C GLN A 514 -25.40 24.30 5.48
N SER A 515 -24.38 23.61 4.92
CA SER A 515 -24.10 23.62 3.48
C SER A 515 -24.03 22.22 2.88
N ARG A 516 -24.82 21.99 1.84
CA ARG A 516 -24.82 20.71 1.11
C ARG A 516 -23.72 20.58 0.05
N THR A 517 -22.90 21.60 -0.20
CA THR A 517 -21.87 21.57 -1.27
C THR A 517 -20.92 20.38 -1.17
N TRP A 518 -20.58 19.92 0.04
CA TRP A 518 -19.78 18.72 0.26
C TRP A 518 -20.47 17.44 -0.24
N ILE A 519 -21.79 17.33 -0.05
CA ILE A 519 -22.59 16.13 -0.36
C ILE A 519 -23.10 16.15 -1.81
N ASP A 520 -23.63 17.28 -2.26
CA ASP A 520 -24.23 17.40 -3.60
C ASP A 520 -23.15 17.65 -4.69
N GLY A 521 -21.95 18.08 -4.28
CA GLY A 521 -20.78 18.28 -5.14
C GLY A 521 -20.78 19.60 -5.91
N PRO A 522 -19.75 19.85 -6.75
CA PRO A 522 -19.62 21.07 -7.53
C PRO A 522 -20.74 21.21 -8.57
N SER A 523 -21.41 22.35 -8.59
CA SER A 523 -22.56 22.62 -9.46
C SER A 523 -22.24 22.48 -10.95
N PHE A 524 -21.00 22.78 -11.37
CA PHE A 524 -20.58 22.64 -12.78
C PHE A 524 -20.70 21.19 -13.31
N LEU A 525 -20.69 20.16 -12.45
CA LEU A 525 -20.91 18.77 -12.88
C LEU A 525 -22.33 18.53 -13.41
N LEU A 526 -23.29 19.38 -13.01
CA LEU A 526 -24.67 19.32 -13.50
C LEU A 526 -24.84 20.03 -14.84
N ASN A 527 -23.86 20.83 -15.28
CA ASN A 527 -23.85 21.48 -16.59
C ASN A 527 -23.38 20.50 -17.69
N ASN A 528 -23.26 20.95 -18.93
CA ASN A 528 -22.70 20.13 -20.01
C ASN A 528 -21.17 20.10 -19.94
N GLU A 529 -20.53 19.09 -20.55
CA GLU A 529 -19.06 18.97 -20.54
C GLU A 529 -18.33 20.16 -21.18
N CYS A 530 -19.00 20.90 -22.08
CA CYS A 530 -18.48 22.13 -22.67
C CYS A 530 -18.44 23.31 -21.69
N ASP A 531 -19.23 23.25 -20.61
CA ASP A 531 -19.36 24.29 -19.59
C ASP A 531 -18.57 23.95 -18.32
N TRP A 532 -17.79 22.87 -18.35
CA TRP A 532 -16.87 22.49 -17.29
C TRP A 532 -15.63 23.41 -17.26
N PRO A 533 -14.89 23.49 -16.13
CA PRO A 533 -13.75 24.39 -16.00
C PRO A 533 -12.76 24.33 -17.16
N GLU A 534 -12.27 25.50 -17.59
CA GLU A 534 -11.30 25.59 -18.68
C GLU A 534 -10.01 24.82 -18.37
N GLN A 535 -9.44 24.20 -19.40
CA GLN A 535 -8.25 23.36 -19.27
C GLN A 535 -7.01 24.18 -19.65
N PRO A 536 -5.95 24.23 -18.81
CA PRO A 536 -4.80 25.10 -19.05
C PRO A 536 -4.05 24.72 -20.33
N MET A 537 -3.75 25.71 -21.18
CA MET A 537 -3.14 25.47 -22.50
C MET A 537 -1.74 24.86 -22.43
N GLN A 538 -0.98 25.14 -21.36
CA GLN A 538 0.46 24.83 -21.22
C GLN A 538 0.79 23.48 -20.55
N ARG A 539 -0.11 22.48 -20.62
CA ARG A 539 0.11 21.13 -20.02
C ARG A 539 1.38 20.41 -20.48
N LYS A 540 1.92 20.73 -21.66
CA LYS A 540 3.06 20.03 -22.28
C LYS A 540 4.38 20.81 -22.25
N GLU A 541 4.48 21.88 -21.47
CA GLU A 541 5.72 22.62 -21.34
C GLU A 541 6.84 21.80 -20.67
N SER A 542 8.08 22.05 -21.09
CA SER A 542 9.28 21.38 -20.61
C SER A 542 9.41 21.43 -19.09
N LEU A 543 9.68 20.27 -18.48
CA LEU A 543 9.98 20.12 -17.04
C LEU A 543 11.50 20.10 -16.77
N GLN A 544 12.34 20.57 -17.68
CA GLN A 544 13.81 20.48 -17.55
C GLN A 544 14.38 21.17 -16.30
N ASN A 545 13.72 22.19 -15.77
CA ASN A 545 14.11 22.91 -14.55
C ASN A 545 13.33 22.46 -13.30
N ASP A 546 12.48 21.44 -13.40
CA ASP A 546 11.69 20.94 -12.27
C ASP A 546 12.59 20.15 -11.30
N PRO A 547 12.54 20.41 -9.98
CA PRO A 547 13.41 19.77 -9.01
C PRO A 547 13.17 18.26 -8.86
N GLU A 548 12.07 17.71 -9.36
CA GLU A 548 11.77 16.27 -9.38
C GLU A 548 12.21 15.57 -10.67
N VAL A 549 12.73 16.28 -11.67
CA VAL A 549 13.33 15.68 -12.86
C VAL A 549 14.83 15.39 -12.61
N LYS A 550 15.31 14.23 -13.08
CA LYS A 550 16.73 13.86 -13.01
C LYS A 550 17.48 14.49 -14.18
N ASN A 551 18.52 15.27 -13.87
CA ASN A 551 19.45 15.80 -14.86
C ASN A 551 20.05 14.67 -15.72
N MET A 552 20.15 14.90 -17.03
CA MET A 552 20.81 13.96 -17.94
C MET A 552 22.33 13.97 -17.71
N ALA A 553 22.84 12.92 -17.07
CA ALA A 553 24.28 12.70 -16.94
C ALA A 553 24.85 12.19 -18.28
N THR A 554 25.70 13.01 -18.93
CA THR A 554 26.36 12.64 -20.19
C THR A 554 27.58 11.76 -19.90
N VAL A 555 27.47 10.44 -20.13
CA VAL A 555 28.57 9.49 -19.89
C VAL A 555 29.49 9.40 -21.12
N ASN A 556 30.54 10.21 -21.13
CA ASN A 556 31.57 10.17 -22.17
C ASN A 556 32.44 8.92 -22.01
N THR A 557 32.25 7.93 -22.90
CA THR A 557 33.00 6.66 -22.86
C THR A 557 34.26 6.75 -23.74
N ILE A 558 35.43 6.93 -23.12
CA ILE A 558 36.73 6.96 -23.83
C ILE A 558 37.22 5.53 -24.08
N LYS A 559 37.24 5.08 -25.34
CA LYS A 559 37.90 3.82 -25.73
C LYS A 559 39.42 4.01 -25.91
N VAL A 560 40.20 3.65 -24.90
CA VAL A 560 41.66 3.59 -25.01
C VAL A 560 42.08 2.35 -25.82
N LYS A 561 42.63 2.55 -27.02
CA LYS A 561 43.36 1.48 -27.73
C LYS A 561 44.74 1.32 -27.09
N ARG A 562 45.02 0.15 -26.50
CA ARG A 562 46.39 -0.27 -26.19
C ARG A 562 47.15 -0.55 -27.49
N THR A 563 48.02 0.36 -27.91
CA THR A 563 49.10 0.07 -28.85
C THR A 563 50.07 -0.91 -28.19
N LYS A 564 50.35 -2.04 -28.84
CA LYS A 564 51.50 -2.89 -28.45
C LYS A 564 52.76 -2.18 -28.91
N ASN A 565 53.62 -1.77 -27.98
CA ASN A 565 54.99 -1.40 -28.33
C ASN A 565 55.67 -2.60 -28.99
N GLN A 566 56.12 -2.43 -30.22
CA GLN A 566 57.09 -3.34 -30.81
C GLN A 566 58.39 -3.17 -30.02
N ARG A 567 58.88 -4.24 -29.40
CA ARG A 567 60.30 -4.32 -29.04
C ARG A 567 61.06 -4.47 -30.35
N THR A 568 61.80 -3.44 -30.73
CA THR A 568 62.96 -3.64 -31.61
C THR A 568 63.99 -4.46 -30.83
N SER A 569 64.56 -5.45 -31.51
CA SER A 569 65.68 -6.29 -31.06
C SER A 569 66.93 -5.47 -30.77
#